data_AF-A0A938T8V3-F1
#
_entry.id   AF-A0A938T8V3-F1
#
_cell.length_a   1.000
_cell.length_b   1.000
_cell.length_c   1.000
_cell.angle_alpha   90.00
_cell.angle_beta   90.00
_cell.angle_gamma   90.00
#
_symmetry.space_group_name_H-M   'P 1'
#
loop_
_entity.id
_entity.type
_entity.pdbx_description
1 polymer ?
#
loop_
_entity_poly.entity_id
_entity_poly.type
_entity_poly.pdbx_seq_one_letter_code
_entity_poly.pdbx_strand_id
1 'polypeptide(L)'
;MPVDFTETRIPYLRDEQIRRRADDFRTQYWGNKIPVDVELIAERAFNLLIIPVPDLERQTDAEAFLSGDLRELLYDQDSPEVRVRFSIAHEIGHIVLHKDVLAKLRPSSVDEWRELQRTMPDATWGRAEYQAREFAGRLLVPVNKLIEALRNLQPQIAKAMEISPDLELPVLRDLVSPKIAKMFFVSDEVIKRRLELEGISPMQQ
;
A
#
# COMPACT_ATOMS: atom_id res chain seq x y z
N MET A 1 0.43 31.40 1.24
CA MET A 1 1.87 31.68 1.48
C MET A 1 2.65 30.56 0.82
N PRO A 2 3.78 30.80 0.14
CA PRO A 2 4.60 29.69 -0.36
C PRO A 2 5.02 28.83 0.84
N VAL A 3 4.77 27.53 0.75
CA VAL A 3 5.15 26.59 1.80
C VAL A 3 6.68 26.55 1.86
N ASP A 4 7.24 26.83 3.04
CA ASP A 4 8.66 26.71 3.26
C ASP A 4 9.04 25.23 3.45
N PHE A 5 9.55 24.63 2.37
CA PHE A 5 9.98 23.24 2.37
C PHE A 5 11.36 23.03 3.01
N THR A 6 12.08 24.10 3.42
CA THR A 6 13.41 23.97 4.03
C THR A 6 13.35 23.34 5.43
N GLU A 7 12.22 23.48 6.13
CA GLU A 7 11.97 22.90 7.46
C GLU A 7 11.15 21.60 7.44
N THR A 8 10.56 21.24 6.29
CA THR A 8 9.70 20.06 6.17
C THR A 8 10.53 18.84 5.72
N ARG A 9 10.94 18.01 6.68
CA ARG A 9 11.72 16.79 6.42
C ARG A 9 10.88 15.53 6.60
N ILE A 10 10.78 14.71 5.55
CA ILE A 10 10.25 13.35 5.65
C ILE A 10 11.28 12.48 6.37
N PRO A 11 10.95 11.86 7.52
CA PRO A 11 11.87 11.00 8.23
C PRO A 11 12.28 9.81 7.36
N TYR A 12 13.53 9.38 7.47
CA TYR A 12 13.93 8.11 6.88
C TYR A 12 13.51 6.97 7.81
N LEU A 13 12.68 6.05 7.29
CA LEU A 13 12.27 4.83 7.96
C LEU A 13 12.87 3.64 7.22
N ARG A 14 13.47 2.71 7.97
CA ARG A 14 13.86 1.40 7.45
C ARG A 14 12.62 0.55 7.21
N ASP A 15 12.69 -0.38 6.26
CA ASP A 15 11.62 -1.33 5.91
C ASP A 15 11.05 -2.05 7.14
N GLU A 16 11.91 -2.45 8.08
CA GLU A 16 11.48 -3.11 9.31
C GLU A 16 10.64 -2.20 10.22
N GLN A 17 10.90 -0.89 10.21
CA GLN A 17 10.10 0.09 10.95
C GLN A 17 8.73 0.29 10.28
N ILE A 18 8.71 0.34 8.94
CA ILE A 18 7.46 0.42 8.16
C ILE A 18 6.62 -0.84 8.40
N ARG A 19 7.24 -2.02 8.35
CA ARG A 19 6.59 -3.31 8.65
C ARG A 19 5.96 -3.33 10.02
N ARG A 20 6.71 -2.96 11.06
CA ARG A 20 6.19 -2.89 12.43
C ARG A 20 4.99 -1.96 12.54
N ARG A 21 5.08 -0.75 11.96
CA ARG A 21 3.96 0.20 11.97
C ARG A 21 2.73 -0.33 11.24
N ALA A 22 2.89 -0.98 10.08
CA ALA A 22 1.79 -1.58 9.35
C ALA A 22 1.15 -2.74 10.13
N ASP A 23 1.96 -3.60 10.74
CA ASP A 23 1.49 -4.74 11.53
C ASP A 23 0.76 -4.31 12.81
N ASP A 24 1.33 -3.33 13.54
CA ASP A 24 0.73 -2.77 14.76
C ASP A 24 -0.61 -2.09 14.43
N PHE A 25 -0.62 -1.25 13.40
CA PHE A 25 -1.82 -0.53 12.95
C PHE A 25 -2.92 -1.51 12.51
N ARG A 26 -2.56 -2.50 11.69
CA ARG A 26 -3.50 -3.55 11.26
C ARG A 26 -4.05 -4.32 12.45
N THR A 27 -3.19 -4.72 13.39
CA THR A 27 -3.59 -5.49 14.58
C THR A 27 -4.58 -4.69 15.43
N GLN A 28 -4.35 -3.39 15.58
CA GLN A 28 -5.20 -2.50 16.36
C GLN A 28 -6.59 -2.31 15.74
N TYR A 29 -6.69 -2.10 14.42
CA TYR A 29 -7.95 -1.68 13.79
C TYR A 29 -8.70 -2.78 13.03
N TRP A 30 -8.04 -3.91 12.75
CA TRP A 30 -8.60 -5.00 11.94
C TRP A 30 -8.31 -6.40 12.47
N GLY A 31 -7.07 -6.66 12.89
CA GLY A 31 -6.59 -7.96 13.33
C GLY A 31 -5.86 -8.72 12.21
N ASN A 32 -6.07 -10.04 12.15
CA ASN A 32 -5.29 -10.95 11.29
C ASN A 32 -6.13 -11.61 10.16
N LYS A 33 -7.28 -11.04 9.82
CA LYS A 33 -8.17 -11.55 8.77
C LYS A 33 -7.73 -11.00 7.40
N ILE A 34 -7.93 -11.81 6.35
CA ILE A 34 -7.76 -11.38 4.95
C ILE A 34 -9.07 -11.65 4.19
N PRO A 35 -9.41 -10.84 3.17
CA PRO A 35 -8.74 -9.59 2.80
C PRO A 35 -8.88 -8.51 3.88
N VAL A 36 -7.98 -7.53 3.89
CA VAL A 36 -8.00 -6.42 4.86
C VAL A 36 -9.01 -5.36 4.41
N ASP A 37 -9.92 -4.97 5.29
CA ASP A 37 -10.93 -3.94 4.98
C ASP A 37 -10.37 -2.54 5.24
N VAL A 38 -9.87 -1.90 4.18
CA VAL A 38 -9.17 -0.62 4.27
C VAL A 38 -10.10 0.57 4.51
N GLU A 39 -11.33 0.51 4.00
CA GLU A 39 -12.34 1.54 4.21
C GLU A 39 -12.74 1.55 5.68
N LEU A 40 -13.07 0.37 6.24
CA LEU A 40 -13.41 0.26 7.65
C LEU A 40 -12.25 0.68 8.57
N ILE A 41 -11.01 0.36 8.20
CA ILE A 41 -9.83 0.81 8.96
C ILE A 41 -9.71 2.33 8.91
N ALA A 42 -9.86 2.94 7.73
CA ALA A 42 -9.78 4.40 7.56
C ALA A 42 -10.86 5.12 8.39
N GLU A 43 -12.10 4.64 8.33
CA GLU A 43 -13.21 5.15 9.13
C GLU A 43 -12.95 4.99 10.64
N ARG A 44 -12.53 3.81 11.10
CA ARG A 44 -12.33 3.55 12.53
C ARG A 44 -11.13 4.26 13.13
N ALA A 45 -10.03 4.33 12.39
CA ALA A 45 -8.78 4.88 12.90
C ALA A 45 -8.77 6.41 12.90
N PHE A 46 -9.42 7.02 11.91
CA PHE A 46 -9.28 8.44 11.62
C PHE A 46 -10.61 9.18 11.49
N ASN A 47 -11.75 8.48 11.53
CA ASN A 47 -13.07 9.04 11.26
C ASN A 47 -13.12 9.72 9.88
N LEU A 48 -12.45 9.10 8.90
CA LEU A 48 -12.46 9.55 7.51
C LEU A 48 -13.82 9.26 6.87
N LEU A 49 -14.33 10.22 6.12
CA LEU A 49 -15.40 10.01 5.17
C LEU A 49 -14.78 9.52 3.85
N ILE A 50 -15.13 8.30 3.44
CA ILE A 50 -14.63 7.72 2.18
C ILE A 50 -15.61 8.08 1.06
N ILE A 51 -15.13 8.78 0.03
CA ILE A 51 -15.97 9.39 -1.00
C ILE A 51 -15.57 8.85 -2.39
N PRO A 52 -16.43 8.07 -3.07
CA PRO A 52 -16.23 7.74 -4.46
C PRO A 52 -16.40 8.98 -5.34
N VAL A 53 -15.46 9.21 -6.25
CA VAL A 53 -15.51 10.31 -7.22
C VAL A 53 -15.36 9.74 -8.64
N PRO A 54 -16.34 9.95 -9.54
CA PRO A 54 -16.21 9.57 -10.94
C PRO A 54 -15.01 10.26 -11.59
N ASP A 55 -14.24 9.51 -12.38
CA ASP A 55 -13.14 9.99 -13.19
C ASP A 55 -12.07 10.82 -12.43
N LEU A 56 -11.83 10.49 -11.16
CA LEU A 56 -10.89 11.23 -10.31
C LEU A 56 -9.46 11.18 -10.87
N GLU A 57 -8.98 10.01 -11.31
CA GLU A 57 -7.63 9.84 -11.84
C GLU A 57 -7.45 10.70 -13.09
N ARG A 58 -8.41 10.70 -14.01
CA ARG A 58 -8.35 11.56 -15.21
C ARG A 58 -8.34 13.05 -14.86
N GLN A 59 -9.04 13.44 -13.80
CA GLN A 59 -9.14 14.84 -13.38
C GLN A 59 -7.90 15.30 -12.60
N THR A 60 -7.25 14.40 -11.86
CA THR A 60 -6.30 14.74 -10.79
C THR A 60 -4.91 14.09 -10.93
N ASP A 61 -4.75 13.12 -11.83
CA ASP A 61 -3.61 12.20 -11.95
C ASP A 61 -3.36 11.33 -10.70
N ALA A 62 -4.34 11.27 -9.79
CA ALA A 62 -4.30 10.48 -8.57
C ALA A 62 -5.51 9.54 -8.47
N GLU A 63 -5.27 8.28 -8.14
CA GLU A 63 -6.33 7.27 -7.93
C GLU A 63 -7.05 7.46 -6.58
N ALA A 64 -6.40 8.09 -5.60
CA ALA A 64 -6.99 8.49 -4.33
C ALA A 64 -6.31 9.76 -3.78
N PHE A 65 -7.01 10.49 -2.92
CA PHE A 65 -6.53 11.75 -2.35
C PHE A 65 -7.13 12.02 -0.97
N LEU A 66 -6.31 12.49 -0.03
CA LEU A 66 -6.73 12.97 1.29
C LEU A 66 -6.96 14.49 1.31
N SER A 67 -8.10 14.93 1.84
CA SER A 67 -8.35 16.35 2.10
C SER A 67 -7.30 16.93 3.08
N GLY A 68 -6.95 18.21 2.95
CA GLY A 68 -5.92 18.82 3.80
C GLY A 68 -6.30 18.98 5.28
N ASP A 69 -7.57 18.83 5.62
CA ASP A 69 -8.04 18.72 7.01
C ASP A 69 -8.07 17.27 7.53
N LEU A 70 -7.67 16.31 6.68
CA LEU A 70 -7.60 14.86 6.95
C LEU A 70 -8.93 14.26 7.42
N ARG A 71 -10.04 14.74 6.84
CA ARG A 71 -11.39 14.25 7.15
C ARG A 71 -12.01 13.45 6.02
N GLU A 72 -11.56 13.64 4.79
CA GLU A 72 -12.13 13.01 3.61
C GLU A 72 -11.02 12.27 2.85
N LEU A 73 -11.34 11.07 2.37
CA LEU A 73 -10.52 10.31 1.45
C LEU A 73 -11.35 10.06 0.20
N LEU A 74 -10.96 10.72 -0.88
CA LEU A 74 -11.61 10.62 -2.18
C LEU A 74 -10.88 9.54 -2.99
N TYR A 75 -11.61 8.70 -3.71
CA TYR A 75 -11.02 7.68 -4.60
C TYR A 75 -11.73 7.64 -5.95
N ASP A 76 -11.01 7.23 -6.98
CA ASP A 76 -11.60 7.03 -8.31
C ASP A 76 -12.51 5.79 -8.31
N GLN A 77 -13.82 5.99 -8.41
CA GLN A 77 -14.77 4.88 -8.43
C GLN A 77 -14.71 4.04 -9.72
N ASP A 78 -14.15 4.60 -10.80
CA ASP A 78 -14.06 3.94 -12.10
C ASP A 78 -12.78 3.07 -12.20
N SER A 79 -11.90 3.19 -11.20
CA SER A 79 -10.72 2.34 -11.06
C SER A 79 -11.08 0.90 -10.62
N PRO A 80 -10.32 -0.12 -11.07
CA PRO A 80 -10.49 -1.48 -10.58
C PRO A 80 -10.35 -1.54 -9.05
N GLU A 81 -11.23 -2.31 -8.41
CA GLU A 81 -11.33 -2.35 -6.93
C GLU A 81 -10.00 -2.69 -6.24
N VAL A 82 -9.19 -3.58 -6.83
CA VAL A 82 -7.85 -3.91 -6.29
C VAL A 82 -6.90 -2.70 -6.25
N ARG A 83 -7.06 -1.75 -7.17
CA ARG A 83 -6.28 -0.49 -7.17
C ARG A 83 -6.83 0.48 -6.15
N VAL A 84 -8.15 0.70 -6.15
CA VAL A 84 -8.83 1.53 -5.15
C VAL A 84 -8.41 1.14 -3.74
N ARG A 85 -8.46 -0.16 -3.42
CA ARG A 85 -8.06 -0.69 -2.11
C ARG A 85 -6.59 -0.42 -1.78
N PHE A 86 -5.71 -0.52 -2.77
CA PHE A 86 -4.29 -0.20 -2.59
C PHE A 86 -4.08 1.29 -2.37
N SER A 87 -4.78 2.13 -3.13
CA SER A 87 -4.69 3.59 -3.06
C SER A 87 -5.25 4.13 -1.73
N ILE A 88 -6.34 3.56 -1.20
CA ILE A 88 -6.81 3.84 0.16
C ILE A 88 -5.74 3.42 1.20
N ALA A 89 -5.17 2.22 1.08
CA ALA A 89 -4.10 1.77 1.97
C ALA A 89 -2.84 2.67 1.88
N HIS A 90 -2.59 3.26 0.71
CA HIS A 90 -1.50 4.19 0.46
C HIS A 90 -1.71 5.50 1.22
N GLU A 91 -2.90 6.09 1.11
CA GLU A 91 -3.29 7.29 1.85
C GLU A 91 -3.26 7.07 3.38
N ILE A 92 -3.73 5.92 3.86
CA ILE A 92 -3.56 5.51 5.26
C ILE A 92 -2.07 5.52 5.66
N GLY A 93 -1.19 5.03 4.79
CA GLY A 93 0.26 5.07 4.99
C GLY A 93 0.79 6.49 5.15
N HIS A 94 0.30 7.44 4.35
CA HIS A 94 0.65 8.85 4.51
C HIS A 94 0.21 9.40 5.88
N ILE A 95 -0.99 9.09 6.36
CA ILE A 95 -1.44 9.53 7.69
C ILE A 95 -0.57 8.90 8.79
N VAL A 96 -0.39 7.58 8.76
CA VAL A 96 0.32 6.84 9.82
C VAL A 96 1.80 7.25 9.91
N LEU A 97 2.45 7.46 8.77
CA LEU A 97 3.89 7.72 8.73
C LEU A 97 4.24 9.21 8.71
N HIS A 98 3.37 10.06 8.15
CA HIS A 98 3.69 11.42 7.76
C HIS A 98 2.68 12.48 8.22
N LYS A 99 1.77 12.17 9.16
CA LYS A 99 0.74 13.13 9.65
C LYS A 99 1.26 14.53 9.99
N ASP A 100 2.45 14.63 10.61
CA ASP A 100 2.98 15.92 11.08
C ASP A 100 3.40 16.80 9.90
N VAL A 101 3.75 16.17 8.77
CA VAL A 101 4.06 16.86 7.51
C VAL A 101 2.78 17.24 6.80
N LEU A 102 1.82 16.32 6.67
CA LEU A 102 0.51 16.60 6.07
C LEU A 102 -0.21 17.75 6.79
N ALA A 103 -0.17 17.77 8.12
CA ALA A 103 -0.80 18.80 8.95
C ALA A 103 -0.17 20.20 8.80
N LYS A 104 1.05 20.29 8.26
CA LYS A 104 1.72 21.56 7.90
C LYS A 104 1.37 21.99 6.48
N LEU A 105 1.24 21.04 5.56
CA LEU A 105 0.95 21.30 4.15
C LEU A 105 -0.48 21.81 3.94
N ARG A 106 -1.46 21.24 4.65
CA ARG A 106 -2.89 21.64 4.64
C ARG A 106 -3.45 22.05 3.26
N PRO A 107 -3.32 21.22 2.21
CA PRO A 107 -3.93 21.52 0.91
C PRO A 107 -5.45 21.69 1.04
N SER A 108 -5.95 22.87 0.69
CA SER A 108 -7.37 23.19 0.72
C SER A 108 -8.12 22.77 -0.56
N SER A 109 -7.40 22.34 -1.60
CA SER A 109 -7.95 21.84 -2.85
C SER A 109 -7.04 20.82 -3.52
N VAL A 110 -7.58 20.10 -4.50
CA VAL A 110 -6.83 19.20 -5.39
C VAL A 110 -5.73 19.96 -6.16
N ASP A 111 -6.03 21.17 -6.63
CA ASP A 111 -5.05 21.98 -7.37
C ASP A 111 -3.89 22.43 -6.48
N GLU A 112 -4.18 22.77 -5.22
CA GLU A 112 -3.14 23.10 -4.24
C GLU A 112 -2.28 21.87 -3.94
N TRP A 113 -2.90 20.69 -3.81
CA TRP A 113 -2.15 19.44 -3.65
C TRP A 113 -1.23 19.14 -4.82
N ARG A 114 -1.73 19.27 -6.05
CA ARG A 114 -0.93 19.10 -7.28
C ARG A 114 0.27 20.05 -7.30
N GLU A 115 0.05 21.31 -6.97
CA GLU A 115 1.13 22.29 -6.92
C GLU A 115 2.15 21.97 -5.82
N LEU A 116 1.70 21.47 -4.66
CA LEU A 116 2.59 20.99 -3.60
C LEU A 116 3.44 19.80 -4.05
N GLN A 117 2.83 18.82 -4.72
CA GLN A 117 3.57 17.67 -5.27
C GLN A 117 4.60 18.10 -6.32
N ARG A 118 4.25 19.09 -7.17
CA ARG A 118 5.13 19.61 -8.23
C ARG A 118 6.28 20.46 -7.70
N THR A 119 6.09 21.13 -6.56
CA THR A 119 7.06 22.09 -6.01
C THR A 119 7.93 21.49 -4.90
N MET A 120 7.50 20.40 -4.27
CA MET A 120 8.32 19.70 -3.29
C MET A 120 9.55 19.04 -3.94
N PRO A 121 10.72 19.06 -3.29
CA PRO A 121 11.88 18.36 -3.80
C PRO A 121 11.61 16.86 -3.97
N ASP A 122 11.87 16.32 -5.17
CA ASP A 122 11.63 14.91 -5.52
C ASP A 122 12.21 13.93 -4.49
N ALA A 123 13.40 14.22 -3.96
CA ALA A 123 14.05 13.37 -2.97
C ALA A 123 13.30 13.31 -1.63
N THR A 124 12.54 14.36 -1.29
CA THR A 124 11.73 14.46 -0.08
C THR A 124 10.37 13.82 -0.30
N TRP A 125 9.63 14.24 -1.34
CA TRP A 125 8.30 13.70 -1.61
C TRP A 125 8.34 12.25 -2.05
N GLY A 126 9.28 11.88 -2.94
CA GLY A 126 9.49 10.50 -3.38
C GLY A 126 9.82 9.55 -2.24
N ARG A 127 10.42 10.04 -1.14
CA ARG A 127 10.59 9.23 0.09
C ARG A 127 9.25 8.94 0.76
N ALA A 128 8.39 9.95 0.88
CA ALA A 128 7.08 9.78 1.50
C ALA A 128 6.24 8.77 0.71
N GLU A 129 6.19 8.92 -0.62
CA GLU A 129 5.53 8.01 -1.56
C GLU A 129 6.07 6.59 -1.45
N TYR A 130 7.40 6.41 -1.43
CA TYR A 130 8.00 5.09 -1.24
C TYR A 130 7.59 4.45 0.08
N GLN A 131 7.69 5.19 1.19
CA GLN A 131 7.38 4.66 2.51
C GLN A 131 5.89 4.33 2.66
N ALA A 132 5.01 5.16 2.10
CA ALA A 132 3.57 4.96 2.13
C ALA A 132 3.16 3.77 1.25
N ARG A 133 3.76 3.58 0.07
CA ARG A 133 3.57 2.38 -0.77
C ARG A 133 4.03 1.10 -0.08
N GLU A 134 5.19 1.15 0.57
CA GLU A 134 5.73 0.03 1.35
C GLU A 134 4.87 -0.28 2.59
N PHE A 135 4.23 0.73 3.18
CA PHE A 135 3.24 0.55 4.23
C PHE A 135 1.98 -0.13 3.70
N ALA A 136 1.41 0.37 2.59
CA ALA A 136 0.19 -0.17 1.99
C ALA A 136 0.30 -1.65 1.66
N GLY A 137 1.41 -2.06 1.02
CA GLY A 137 1.68 -3.46 0.70
C GLY A 137 1.72 -4.35 1.95
N ARG A 138 2.32 -3.88 3.05
CA ARG A 138 2.42 -4.65 4.31
C ARG A 138 1.15 -4.60 5.14
N LEU A 139 0.38 -3.52 5.05
CA LEU A 139 -0.96 -3.44 5.64
C LEU A 139 -1.87 -4.49 4.99
N LEU A 140 -1.90 -4.53 3.66
CA LEU A 140 -2.77 -5.43 2.89
C LEU A 140 -2.31 -6.89 2.90
N VAL A 141 -1.00 -7.13 2.98
CA VAL A 141 -0.40 -8.48 2.89
C VAL A 141 0.42 -8.79 4.15
N PRO A 142 -0.23 -9.23 5.24
CA PRO A 142 0.47 -9.72 6.44
C PRO A 142 1.44 -10.86 6.11
N VAL A 143 2.69 -10.76 6.57
CA VAL A 143 3.76 -11.74 6.29
C VAL A 143 3.38 -13.16 6.71
N ASN A 144 2.81 -13.32 7.90
CA ASN A 144 2.35 -14.60 8.41
C ASN A 144 1.27 -15.24 7.51
N LYS A 145 0.35 -14.43 6.99
CA LYS A 145 -0.69 -14.89 6.05
C LYS A 145 -0.13 -15.19 4.68
N LEU A 146 0.87 -14.44 4.22
CA LEU A 146 1.56 -14.71 2.96
C LEU A 146 2.28 -16.07 3.00
N ILE A 147 2.97 -16.35 4.11
CA ILE A 147 3.61 -17.65 4.37
C ILE A 147 2.56 -18.77 4.38
N GLU A 148 1.43 -18.59 5.08
CA GLU A 148 0.33 -19.57 5.10
C GLU A 148 -0.24 -19.85 3.70
N ALA A 149 -0.48 -18.80 2.91
CA ALA A 149 -0.98 -18.92 1.54
C ALA A 149 0.02 -19.66 0.63
N LEU A 150 1.32 -19.37 0.77
CA LEU A 150 2.36 -20.04 0.00
C LEU A 150 2.48 -21.52 0.40
N ARG A 151 2.39 -21.85 1.69
CA ARG A 151 2.37 -23.24 2.19
C ARG A 151 1.25 -24.05 1.54
N ASN A 152 0.07 -23.47 1.42
CA ASN A 152 -1.09 -24.13 0.80
C ASN A 152 -0.89 -24.41 -0.70
N LEU A 153 0.04 -23.71 -1.35
CA LEU A 153 0.39 -23.93 -2.76
C LEU A 153 1.59 -24.87 -2.96
N GLN A 154 2.25 -25.33 -1.89
CA GLN A 154 3.41 -26.22 -1.96
C GLN A 154 3.17 -27.49 -2.80
N PRO A 155 2.03 -28.19 -2.70
CA PRO A 155 1.78 -29.36 -3.55
C PRO A 155 1.78 -29.04 -5.06
N GLN A 156 1.35 -27.83 -5.44
CA GLN A 156 1.33 -27.38 -6.83
C GLN A 156 2.71 -26.95 -7.31
N ILE A 157 3.50 -26.33 -6.42
CA ILE A 157 4.89 -25.97 -6.67
C ILE A 157 5.73 -27.24 -6.87
N ALA A 158 5.60 -28.23 -5.98
CA ALA A 158 6.30 -29.50 -6.07
C ALA A 158 5.99 -30.21 -7.40
N LYS A 159 4.71 -30.29 -7.79
CA LYS A 159 4.32 -30.87 -9.08
C LYS A 159 4.91 -30.12 -10.28
N ALA A 160 4.96 -28.78 -10.22
CA ALA A 160 5.57 -27.99 -11.29
C ALA A 160 7.08 -28.27 -11.41
N MET A 161 7.77 -28.40 -10.29
CA MET A 161 9.19 -28.73 -10.23
C MET A 161 9.49 -30.18 -10.64
N GLU A 162 8.58 -31.13 -10.39
CA GLU A 162 8.70 -32.49 -10.92
C GLU A 162 8.65 -32.52 -12.46
N ILE A 163 7.81 -31.68 -13.06
CA ILE A 163 7.68 -31.56 -14.52
C ILE A 163 8.88 -30.81 -15.11
N SER A 164 9.36 -29.78 -14.42
CA SER A 164 10.49 -28.96 -14.85
C SER A 164 11.41 -28.67 -13.66
N PRO A 165 12.42 -29.52 -13.41
CA PRO A 165 13.32 -29.39 -12.26
C PRO A 165 14.14 -28.10 -12.25
N ASP A 166 14.38 -27.52 -13.42
CA ASP A 166 15.17 -26.30 -13.61
C ASP A 166 14.32 -25.02 -13.51
N LEU A 167 13.10 -25.08 -12.95
CA LEU A 167 12.24 -23.91 -12.82
C LEU A 167 12.89 -22.84 -11.94
N GLU A 168 13.11 -21.65 -12.50
CA GLU A 168 13.73 -20.55 -11.78
C GLU A 168 12.75 -19.87 -10.80
N LEU A 169 13.31 -19.24 -9.75
CA LEU A 169 12.54 -18.50 -8.74
C LEU A 169 11.57 -17.45 -9.30
N PRO A 170 11.93 -16.64 -10.32
CA PRO A 170 10.99 -15.69 -10.92
C PRO A 170 9.76 -16.38 -11.53
N VAL A 171 9.96 -17.51 -12.21
CA VAL A 171 8.87 -18.29 -12.81
C VAL A 171 7.96 -18.88 -11.73
N LEU A 172 8.54 -19.37 -10.63
CA LEU A 172 7.77 -19.83 -9.48
C LEU A 172 6.94 -18.69 -8.85
N ARG A 173 7.50 -17.49 -8.73
CA ARG A 173 6.77 -16.31 -8.25
C ARG A 173 5.60 -15.98 -9.18
N ASP A 174 5.81 -15.98 -10.49
CA ASP A 174 4.76 -15.74 -11.47
C ASP A 174 3.65 -16.81 -11.42
N LEU A 175 4.00 -18.06 -11.12
CA LEU A 175 3.05 -19.15 -10.96
C LEU A 175 2.14 -18.98 -9.73
N VAL A 176 2.70 -18.56 -8.59
CA VAL A 176 1.97 -18.51 -7.31
C VAL A 176 1.26 -17.18 -7.08
N SER A 177 1.85 -16.07 -7.54
CA SER A 177 1.38 -14.71 -7.19
C SER A 177 -0.06 -14.45 -7.59
N PRO A 178 -0.55 -14.81 -8.80
CA PRO A 178 -1.95 -14.59 -9.17
C PRO A 178 -2.95 -15.34 -8.29
N LYS A 179 -2.57 -16.51 -7.75
CA LYS A 179 -3.44 -17.31 -6.87
C LYS A 179 -3.50 -16.69 -5.48
N ILE A 180 -2.36 -16.30 -4.94
CA ILE A 180 -2.25 -15.62 -3.65
C ILE A 180 -2.94 -14.25 -3.72
N ALA A 181 -2.72 -13.47 -4.78
CA ALA A 181 -3.29 -12.14 -4.95
C ALA A 181 -4.82 -12.12 -4.82
N LYS A 182 -5.50 -13.14 -5.37
CA LYS A 182 -6.95 -13.32 -5.21
C LYS A 182 -7.38 -13.52 -3.75
N MET A 183 -6.56 -14.17 -2.92
CA MET A 183 -6.86 -14.38 -1.49
C MET A 183 -6.75 -13.09 -0.67
N PHE A 184 -5.82 -12.22 -1.02
CA PHE A 184 -5.59 -10.94 -0.34
C PHE A 184 -6.38 -9.77 -0.95
N PHE A 185 -6.96 -10.01 -2.12
CA PHE A 185 -7.65 -9.03 -2.94
C PHE A 185 -6.78 -7.81 -3.29
N VAL A 186 -5.62 -8.11 -3.88
CA VAL A 186 -4.60 -7.17 -4.37
C VAL A 186 -4.13 -7.58 -5.78
N SER A 187 -3.27 -6.80 -6.43
CA SER A 187 -2.62 -7.21 -7.69
C SER A 187 -1.56 -8.30 -7.46
N ASP A 188 -1.23 -9.06 -8.51
CA ASP A 188 -0.15 -10.05 -8.45
C ASP A 188 1.22 -9.40 -8.24
N GLU A 189 1.45 -8.21 -8.78
CA GLU A 189 2.65 -7.41 -8.54
C GLU A 189 2.88 -7.13 -7.05
N VAL A 190 1.83 -6.78 -6.30
CA VAL A 190 1.94 -6.57 -4.84
C VAL A 190 2.46 -7.84 -4.16
N ILE A 191 1.96 -9.02 -4.55
CA ILE A 191 2.43 -10.30 -4.00
C ILE A 191 3.89 -10.58 -4.39
N LYS A 192 4.27 -10.41 -5.66
CA LYS A 192 5.66 -10.59 -6.12
C LYS A 192 6.61 -9.73 -5.31
N ARG A 193 6.27 -8.45 -5.16
CA ARG A 193 7.06 -7.48 -4.38
C ARG A 193 7.17 -7.86 -2.91
N ARG A 194 6.09 -8.37 -2.29
CA ARG A 194 6.13 -8.85 -0.90
C ARG A 194 6.98 -10.11 -0.74
N LEU A 195 6.86 -11.09 -1.64
CA LEU A 195 7.72 -12.28 -1.61
C LEU A 195 9.20 -11.91 -1.70
N GLU A 196 9.54 -10.95 -2.55
CA GLU A 196 10.91 -10.44 -2.71
C GLU A 196 11.43 -9.71 -1.48
N LEU A 197 10.72 -8.67 -1.04
CA LEU A 197 11.20 -7.80 0.04
C LEU A 197 11.17 -8.45 1.41
N GLU A 198 10.30 -9.43 1.62
CA GLU A 198 10.23 -10.20 2.87
C GLU A 198 11.14 -11.43 2.83
N GLY A 199 11.86 -11.68 1.72
CA GLY A 199 12.77 -12.81 1.58
C GLY A 199 12.08 -14.18 1.61
N ILE A 200 10.82 -14.25 1.18
CA ILE A 200 10.00 -15.47 1.21
C ILE A 200 10.14 -16.20 -0.13
N SER A 201 10.74 -17.38 -0.09
CA SER A 201 10.95 -18.21 -1.29
C SER A 201 9.85 -19.24 -1.48
N PRO A 202 9.26 -19.36 -2.69
CA PRO A 202 8.39 -20.49 -3.05
C PRO A 202 9.06 -21.87 -2.91
N MET A 203 10.39 -21.95 -2.97
CA MET A 203 11.14 -23.20 -2.93
C MET A 203 11.44 -23.71 -1.50
N GLN A 204 11.23 -22.89 -0.46
CA GLN A 204 11.65 -23.23 0.90
C GLN A 204 10.47 -23.16 1.87
N GLN A 205 9.63 -24.21 1.98
CA GLN A 205 8.69 -24.39 3.10
C GLN A 205 8.39 -25.86 3.38
#